data_AF-A0A1S1TMV9-F1
#
_entry.id   AF-A0A1S1TMV9-F1
#
_cell.length_a   1.000
_cell.length_b   1.000
_cell.length_c   1.000
_cell.angle_alpha   90.00
_cell.angle_beta   90.00
_cell.angle_gamma   90.00
#
_symmetry.space_group_name_H-M   'P 1'
#
loop_
_entity.id
_entity.type
_entity.pdbx_description
1 polymer ?
#
loop_
_entity_poly.entity_id
_entity_poly.type
_entity_poly.pdbx_seq_one_letter_code
_entity_poly.pdbx_strand_id
1 'polypeptide(L)'
;MSSSKRVETVEVMKTIAQALDETLNGQQRPKKNCFVVLIFPFDGEAGNRINYVSNADRSDIVAALKEITARFEGQSLQSGRA
;
A
#
# COMPACT_ATOMS: atom_id res chain seq x y z
N MET A 1 28.16 -8.85 3.55
CA MET A 1 27.17 -7.90 4.12
C MET A 1 25.83 -8.03 3.38
N SER A 2 24.85 -8.79 3.87
CA SER A 2 23.53 -8.87 3.20
C SER A 2 22.33 -9.27 4.09
N SER A 3 22.54 -9.53 5.39
CA SER A 3 21.42 -9.90 6.30
C SER A 3 20.86 -8.73 7.12
N SER A 4 21.68 -7.74 7.47
CA SER A 4 21.29 -6.68 8.43
C SER A 4 20.24 -5.69 7.89
N LYS A 5 20.29 -5.32 6.61
CA LYS A 5 19.37 -4.31 6.04
C LYS A 5 17.91 -4.78 5.92
N ARG A 6 17.66 -6.09 5.75
CA ARG A 6 16.31 -6.61 5.54
C ARG A 6 15.47 -6.63 6.81
N VAL A 7 16.08 -6.98 7.95
CA VAL A 7 15.39 -7.03 9.25
C VAL A 7 14.95 -5.62 9.67
N GLU A 8 15.83 -4.63 9.51
CA GLU A 8 15.56 -3.23 9.83
C GLU A 8 14.38 -2.65 9.02
N THR A 9 14.23 -3.06 7.76
CA THR A 9 13.14 -2.55 6.92
C THR A 9 11.77 -3.08 7.38
N VAL A 10 11.69 -4.32 7.87
CA VAL A 10 10.42 -4.93 8.30
C VAL A 10 9.88 -4.27 9.56
N GLU A 11 10.74 -3.97 10.54
CA GLU A 11 10.33 -3.30 11.78
C GLU A 11 9.87 -1.86 11.51
N VAL A 12 10.59 -1.13 10.65
CA VAL A 12 10.18 0.20 10.20
C VAL A 12 8.82 0.15 9.49
N MET A 13 8.60 -0.81 8.59
CA MET A 13 7.30 -0.97 7.91
C MET A 13 6.16 -1.25 8.88
N LYS A 14 6.38 -2.09 9.90
CA LYS A 14 5.38 -2.36 10.94
C LYS A 14 5.04 -1.09 11.73
N THR A 15 6.04 -0.33 12.14
CA THR A 15 5.87 0.94 12.86
C THR A 15 5.07 1.95 12.03
N ILE A 16 5.39 2.09 10.74
CA ILE A 16 4.64 2.97 9.83
C ILE A 16 3.18 2.51 9.71
N ALA A 17 2.95 1.21 9.51
CA ALA A 17 1.60 0.67 9.39
C ALA A 17 0.78 0.88 10.67
N GLN A 18 1.38 0.67 11.83
CA GLN A 18 0.71 0.91 13.11
C GLN A 18 0.35 2.38 13.29
N ALA A 19 1.30 3.30 13.03
CA ALA A 19 1.05 4.73 13.14
C ALA A 19 -0.07 5.20 12.19
N LEU A 20 -0.09 4.69 10.95
CA LEU A 20 -1.16 4.99 9.99
C LEU A 20 -2.51 4.43 10.43
N ASP A 21 -2.54 3.20 10.95
CA ASP A 21 -3.79 2.60 11.41
C ASP A 21 -4.36 3.34 12.63
N GLU A 22 -3.50 3.72 13.58
CA GLU A 22 -3.90 4.54 14.73
C GLU A 22 -4.39 5.92 14.30
N THR A 23 -3.72 6.56 13.35
CA THR A 23 -4.12 7.90 12.85
C THR A 23 -5.43 7.86 12.06
N LEU A 24 -5.61 6.87 11.18
CA LEU A 24 -6.75 6.80 10.27
C LEU A 24 -7.97 6.09 10.86
N ASN A 25 -7.76 5.13 11.76
CA ASN A 25 -8.83 4.29 12.33
C ASN A 25 -8.92 4.40 13.86
N GLY A 26 -7.85 4.80 14.55
CA GLY A 26 -7.80 4.81 16.01
C GLY A 26 -8.25 3.48 16.61
N GLN A 27 -9.09 3.56 17.64
CA GLN A 27 -9.69 2.40 18.30
C GLN A 27 -11.01 1.93 17.65
N GLN A 28 -11.44 2.55 16.55
CA GLN A 28 -12.72 2.21 15.92
C GLN A 28 -12.69 0.80 15.31
N ARG A 29 -13.75 0.02 15.58
CA ARG A 29 -14.00 -1.28 14.98
C ARG A 29 -15.48 -1.39 14.54
N PRO A 30 -15.79 -1.86 13.31
CA PRO A 30 -14.84 -2.20 12.25
C PRO A 30 -14.06 -0.97 11.74
N LYS A 31 -12.87 -1.19 11.20
CA LYS A 31 -12.04 -0.12 10.62
C LYS A 31 -12.77 0.50 9.42
N LYS A 32 -12.66 1.82 9.26
CA LYS A 32 -13.32 2.55 8.15
C LYS A 32 -12.38 2.79 6.96
N ASN A 33 -11.09 2.93 7.23
CA ASN A 33 -10.11 3.32 6.24
C ASN A 33 -9.11 2.18 6.00
N CYS A 34 -8.93 1.85 4.73
CA CYS A 34 -7.90 0.94 4.25
C CYS A 34 -6.72 1.74 3.67
N PHE A 35 -5.51 1.21 3.81
CA PHE A 35 -4.32 1.81 3.21
C PHE A 35 -3.34 0.73 2.72
N VAL A 36 -2.51 1.14 1.76
CA VAL A 36 -1.32 0.41 1.31
C VAL A 36 -0.17 1.41 1.20
N VAL A 37 0.99 1.04 1.74
CA VAL A 37 2.24 1.81 1.61
C VAL A 37 3.16 1.02 0.70
N LEU A 38 3.53 1.62 -0.43
CA LEU A 38 4.49 1.06 -1.39
C LEU A 38 5.87 1.67 -1.14
N ILE A 39 6.89 0.83 -0.98
CA ILE A 39 8.27 1.24 -0.80
C ILE A 39 9.10 0.59 -1.90
N PHE A 40 9.78 1.42 -2.67
CA PHE A 40 10.64 0.98 -3.76
C PHE A 40 11.89 1.86 -3.82
N PRO A 41 13.07 1.31 -4.17
CA PRO A 41 14.28 2.09 -4.35
C PRO A 41 14.17 2.94 -5.62
N PHE A 42 14.82 4.11 -5.61
CA PHE A 42 14.86 5.01 -6.77
C PHE A 42 15.44 4.35 -8.03
N ASP A 43 16.34 3.39 -7.86
CA ASP A 43 17.13 2.71 -8.89
C ASP A 43 16.88 1.18 -8.95
N GLY A 44 15.74 0.70 -8.48
CA GLY A 44 15.44 -0.75 -8.49
C GLY A 44 15.39 -1.36 -9.88
N GLU A 45 15.33 -2.69 -9.99
CA GLU A 45 15.08 -3.41 -11.26
C GLU A 45 13.60 -3.78 -11.43
N ALA A 46 13.05 -3.53 -12.63
CA ALA A 46 11.63 -3.74 -12.88
C ALA A 46 11.20 -5.18 -12.54
N GLY A 47 10.03 -5.35 -11.92
CA GLY A 47 9.53 -6.66 -11.50
C GLY A 47 9.98 -7.14 -10.11
N ASN A 48 10.98 -6.50 -9.49
CA ASN A 48 11.44 -6.85 -8.14
C ASN A 48 11.69 -5.63 -7.22
N ARG A 49 11.06 -4.48 -7.54
CA ARG A 49 11.32 -3.19 -6.85
C ARG A 49 10.54 -2.99 -5.55
N ILE A 50 9.35 -3.60 -5.43
CA ILE A 50 8.34 -3.08 -4.51
C ILE A 50 8.16 -4.00 -3.31
N ASN A 51 8.43 -3.47 -2.11
CA ASN A 51 7.89 -3.99 -0.86
C ASN A 51 6.66 -3.19 -0.48
N TYR A 52 5.71 -3.81 0.21
CA TYR A 52 4.52 -3.10 0.68
C TYR A 52 4.03 -3.59 2.04
N VAL A 53 3.30 -2.72 2.72
CA VAL A 53 2.53 -3.03 3.94
C VAL A 53 1.13 -2.44 3.83
N SER A 54 0.14 -3.12 4.38
CA SER A 54 -1.27 -2.73 4.30
C SER A 54 -2.05 -3.19 5.54
N ASN A 55 -3.20 -2.57 5.78
CA ASN A 55 -4.17 -3.01 6.80
C ASN A 55 -5.41 -3.70 6.20
N ALA A 56 -5.41 -3.95 4.88
CA ALA A 56 -6.51 -4.51 4.11
C ALA A 56 -6.13 -5.86 3.48
N ASP A 57 -7.16 -6.59 3.02
CA ASP A 57 -6.98 -7.83 2.28
C ASP A 57 -6.40 -7.58 0.89
N ARG A 58 -5.69 -8.59 0.38
CA ARG A 58 -4.99 -8.49 -0.91
C ARG A 58 -5.93 -8.14 -2.07
N SER A 59 -7.17 -8.63 -2.07
CA SER A 59 -8.16 -8.35 -3.12
C SER A 59 -8.52 -6.87 -3.19
N ASP A 60 -8.73 -6.23 -2.05
CA ASP A 60 -9.10 -4.82 -1.98
C ASP A 60 -7.95 -3.93 -2.42
N ILE A 61 -6.73 -4.30 -2.03
CA ILE A 61 -5.51 -3.61 -2.47
C ILE A 61 -5.35 -3.71 -3.99
N VAL A 62 -5.54 -4.89 -4.58
CA VAL A 62 -5.44 -5.07 -6.03
C VAL A 62 -6.50 -4.24 -6.76
N ALA A 63 -7.74 -4.19 -6.25
CA ALA A 63 -8.79 -3.35 -6.82
C ALA A 63 -8.42 -1.86 -6.76
N ALA A 64 -8.02 -1.36 -5.59
CA ALA A 64 -7.62 0.03 -5.40
C ALA A 64 -6.40 0.43 -6.26
N LEU A 65 -5.41 -0.47 -6.40
CA LEU A 65 -4.24 -0.23 -7.24
C LEU A 65 -4.61 -0.15 -8.74
N LYS A 66 -5.55 -0.96 -9.21
CA LYS A 66 -6.07 -0.85 -10.58
C LYS A 66 -6.80 0.47 -10.79
N GLU A 67 -7.64 0.88 -9.85
CA GLU A 67 -8.36 2.16 -9.92
C GLU A 67 -7.41 3.36 -9.96
N ILE A 68 -6.41 3.42 -9.08
CA ILE A 68 -5.48 4.55 -9.06
C ILE A 68 -4.57 4.56 -10.29
N THR A 69 -4.19 3.38 -10.81
CA THR A 69 -3.43 3.26 -12.07
C THR A 69 -4.25 3.82 -13.24
N ALA A 70 -5.52 3.42 -13.36
CA ALA A 70 -6.41 3.97 -14.37
C ALA A 70 -6.54 5.50 -14.26
N ARG A 71 -6.67 6.04 -13.03
CA ARG A 71 -6.68 7.49 -12.79
C ARG A 71 -5.37 8.16 -13.22
N PHE A 72 -4.21 7.56 -12.95
CA PHE A 72 -2.90 8.10 -13.34
C PHE A 72 -2.68 8.07 -14.85
N GLU A 73 -3.21 7.07 -15.55
CA GLU A 73 -3.16 6.96 -17.01
C GLU A 73 -4.15 7.90 -17.72
N GLY A 74 -4.91 8.71 -16.96
CA GLY A 74 -5.93 9.60 -17.52
C GLY A 74 -7.14 8.85 -18.06
N GLN A 75 -7.30 7.56 -17.73
CA GLN A 75 -8.52 6.83 -18.04
C GLN A 75 -9.62 7.37 -17.12
N SER A 76 -10.63 8.03 -17.69
CA SER A 76 -11.83 8.41 -16.95
C SER A 76 -12.44 7.15 -16.34
N LEU A 77 -12.69 7.14 -15.03
CA LEU A 77 -13.56 6.16 -14.39
C LEU A 77 -14.90 6.21 -15.14
N GLN A 78 -15.11 5.30 -16.08
CA GLN A 78 -16.35 5.21 -16.81
C GLN A 78 -17.36 4.56 -15.86
N SER A 79 -17.95 5.35 -14.95
CA SER A 79 -19.19 4.96 -14.29
C SER A 79 -20.34 5.07 -15.29
N GLY A 80 -20.30 4.23 -16.32
CA GLY A 80 -21.39 4.06 -17.26
C GLY A 80 -22.47 3.20 -16.61
N ARG A 81 -23.42 3.83 -15.93
CA ARG A 81 -24.77 3.27 -15.84
C ARG A 81 -25.52 3.78 -17.07
N ALA A 82 -25.80 2.88 -18.00
CA ALA A 82 -26.87 3.01 -18.98
C ALA A 82 -28.00 2.08 -18.55
#